data_AF-A0A7S2E4H5-F1
#
_entry.id   AF-A0A7S2E4H5-F1
#
_cell.length_a   1.000
_cell.length_b   1.000
_cell.length_c   1.000
_cell.angle_alpha   90.00
_cell.angle_beta   90.00
_cell.angle_gamma   90.00
#
_symmetry.space_group_name_H-M   'P 1'
#
loop_
_entity.id
_entity.type
_entity.pdbx_description
1 polymer ?
#
loop_
_entity_poly.entity_id
_entity_poly.type
_entity_poly.pdbx_seq_one_letter_code
_entity_poly.pdbx_strand_id
1 'polypeptide(L)'
;APMPVGASAAAKSDRVAVQFFLTVDLTDTAAPFVARQSGTSLQLRQSHGWLNGYLHASSLDDARKQYTAGKELSWPLVTPHEEYLFVNRHGKAMPNPELRVSIEDLREPGMTPQQTELSIVFVRWGGRHRIGESAPGVLEKETADPSWGVFGAPPSDWYMDAVVKEGVMSHPLLGQSTRSCEVLSLFLGSDADLRAVVTEAKQLTAMMSGRRAASFWMLWPADFDTTWESESYLGFVDRRKLFAAQRALEATGRAKSAFPHPADLYEFITSKTWMATLATQSQTMRLPACVMASRDAILSSSRDAARSAMK
;
A
#
# COMPACT_ATOMS: atom_id res chain seq x y z
N ALA A 1 -32.11 -48.16 -14.92
CA ALA A 1 -31.97 -47.53 -13.60
C ALA A 1 -30.51 -47.18 -13.40
N PRO A 2 -30.12 -45.90 -13.29
CA PRO A 2 -28.75 -45.55 -12.96
C PRO A 2 -28.53 -45.69 -11.44
N MET A 3 -27.39 -46.28 -11.07
CA MET A 3 -26.98 -46.48 -9.68
C MET A 3 -26.64 -45.13 -9.00
N PRO A 4 -26.86 -44.98 -7.69
CA PRO A 4 -26.43 -43.80 -6.97
C PRO A 4 -24.91 -43.84 -6.80
N VAL A 5 -24.25 -42.83 -7.34
CA VAL A 5 -22.84 -42.53 -7.07
C VAL A 5 -22.73 -42.18 -5.60
N GLY A 6 -21.93 -42.95 -4.86
CA GLY A 6 -21.74 -42.77 -3.43
C GLY A 6 -21.27 -41.35 -3.11
N ALA A 7 -22.07 -40.64 -2.32
CA ALA A 7 -21.59 -39.46 -1.61
C ALA A 7 -20.49 -39.93 -0.65
N SER A 8 -19.23 -39.71 -1.03
CA SER A 8 -18.12 -39.76 -0.10
C SER A 8 -18.34 -38.67 0.93
N ALA A 9 -18.83 -39.05 2.12
CA ALA A 9 -18.80 -38.19 3.29
C ALA A 9 -17.33 -37.85 3.56
N ALA A 10 -16.91 -36.66 3.15
CA ALA A 10 -15.61 -36.11 3.53
C ALA A 10 -15.53 -36.18 5.05
N ALA A 11 -14.52 -36.91 5.55
CA ALA A 11 -14.20 -36.96 6.96
C ALA A 11 -14.18 -35.52 7.48
N LYS A 12 -14.96 -35.23 8.52
CA LYS A 12 -14.85 -33.97 9.27
C LYS A 12 -13.42 -33.91 9.78
N SER A 13 -12.54 -33.23 9.05
CA SER A 13 -11.19 -32.97 9.50
C SER A 13 -11.30 -32.22 10.82
N ASP A 14 -10.61 -32.70 11.85
CA ASP A 14 -10.44 -32.03 13.15
C ASP A 14 -9.78 -30.66 12.93
N ARG A 15 -10.60 -29.69 12.54
CA ARG A 15 -10.20 -28.32 12.26
C ARG A 15 -10.67 -27.47 13.42
N VAL A 16 -9.72 -26.97 14.19
CA VAL A 16 -9.99 -26.10 15.32
C VAL A 16 -10.18 -24.69 14.79
N ALA A 17 -11.34 -24.09 15.02
CA ALA A 17 -11.57 -22.69 14.67
C ALA A 17 -10.60 -21.80 15.46
N VAL A 18 -9.99 -20.82 14.80
CA VAL A 18 -9.02 -19.88 15.39
C VAL A 18 -9.16 -18.50 14.75
N GLN A 19 -8.61 -17.50 15.41
CA GLN A 19 -8.22 -16.25 14.76
C GLN A 19 -6.72 -16.23 14.56
N PHE A 20 -6.29 -15.76 13.39
CA PHE A 20 -4.88 -15.63 13.05
C PHE A 20 -4.58 -14.23 12.51
N PHE A 21 -3.37 -13.73 12.77
CA PHE A 21 -2.94 -12.46 12.21
C PHE A 21 -2.28 -12.71 10.85
N LEU A 22 -2.93 -12.26 9.77
CA LEU A 22 -2.35 -12.28 8.44
C LEU A 22 -1.13 -11.35 8.42
N THR A 23 -0.03 -11.83 7.86
CA THR A 23 1.16 -11.05 7.54
C THR A 23 1.56 -11.38 6.12
N VAL A 24 1.70 -10.38 5.27
CA VAL A 24 2.01 -10.55 3.85
C VAL A 24 3.25 -9.73 3.53
N ASP A 25 4.25 -10.37 2.94
CA ASP A 25 5.42 -9.67 2.43
C ASP A 25 5.00 -8.74 1.29
N LEU A 26 5.12 -7.42 1.50
CA LEU A 26 4.66 -6.45 0.52
C LEU A 26 5.56 -6.39 -0.71
N THR A 27 6.71 -7.07 -0.67
CA THR A 27 7.70 -7.16 -1.75
C THR A 27 7.50 -8.39 -2.64
N ASP A 28 6.68 -9.35 -2.22
CA ASP A 28 6.34 -10.51 -3.05
C ASP A 28 5.23 -10.13 -4.06
N THR A 29 5.51 -10.31 -5.34
CA THR A 29 4.55 -10.00 -6.42
C THR A 29 3.43 -11.04 -6.54
N ALA A 30 3.67 -12.24 -6.02
CA ALA A 30 2.69 -13.33 -5.94
C ALA A 30 1.92 -13.34 -4.62
N ALA A 31 2.18 -12.37 -3.73
CA ALA A 31 1.55 -12.25 -2.43
C ALA A 31 0.01 -12.28 -2.51
N PRO A 32 -0.66 -13.11 -1.70
CA PRO A 32 -2.11 -13.14 -1.61
C PRO A 32 -2.60 -12.06 -0.63
N PHE A 33 -3.51 -11.20 -1.08
CA PHE A 33 -4.18 -10.18 -0.26
C PHE A 33 -5.64 -10.55 -0.03
N VAL A 34 -6.23 -10.14 1.08
CA VAL A 34 -7.68 -10.26 1.28
C VAL A 34 -8.39 -9.05 0.70
N ALA A 35 -9.28 -9.28 -0.27
CA ALA A 35 -10.12 -8.25 -0.85
C ALA A 35 -11.19 -7.77 0.14
N ARG A 36 -11.20 -6.47 0.45
CA ARG A 36 -12.34 -5.80 1.10
C ARG A 36 -13.30 -5.33 0.03
N GLN A 37 -14.57 -5.72 0.13
CA GLN A 37 -15.61 -5.33 -0.83
C GLN A 37 -16.58 -4.33 -0.19
N SER A 38 -16.94 -3.27 -0.93
CA SER A 38 -18.01 -2.33 -0.55
C SER A 38 -18.90 -1.90 -1.72
N GLY A 39 -18.93 -2.67 -2.82
CA GLY A 39 -19.67 -2.29 -4.04
C GLY A 39 -19.05 -1.12 -4.81
N THR A 40 -17.78 -0.81 -4.53
CA THR A 40 -16.97 0.24 -5.17
C THR A 40 -16.24 -0.30 -6.41
N SER A 41 -15.86 0.59 -7.33
CA SER A 41 -14.96 0.22 -8.43
C SER A 41 -13.54 -0.04 -7.92
N LEU A 42 -13.14 0.65 -6.85
CA LEU A 42 -11.87 0.44 -6.18
C LEU A 42 -11.98 -0.61 -5.07
N GLN A 43 -10.89 -1.33 -4.83
CA GLN A 43 -10.82 -2.39 -3.83
C GLN A 43 -9.64 -2.15 -2.89
N LEU A 44 -9.91 -2.13 -1.58
CA LEU A 44 -8.85 -2.19 -0.58
C LEU A 44 -8.42 -3.65 -0.39
N ARG A 45 -7.11 -3.86 -0.35
CA ARG A 45 -6.51 -5.19 -0.27
C ARG A 45 -5.72 -5.31 1.02
N GLN A 46 -6.22 -6.09 1.95
CA GLN A 46 -5.60 -6.29 3.25
C GLN A 46 -4.40 -7.21 3.13
N SER A 47 -3.26 -6.72 3.62
CA SER A 47 -2.01 -7.46 3.74
C SER A 47 -1.71 -7.87 5.17
N HIS A 48 -2.19 -7.10 6.15
CA HIS A 48 -2.00 -7.42 7.56
C HIS A 48 -3.28 -7.22 8.36
N GLY A 49 -3.52 -8.07 9.36
CA GLY A 49 -4.63 -7.94 10.29
C GLY A 49 -5.23 -9.28 10.70
N TRP A 50 -6.05 -9.27 11.75
CA TRP A 50 -6.72 -10.47 12.25
C TRP A 50 -7.81 -10.96 11.28
N LEU A 51 -7.82 -12.28 11.04
CA LEU A 51 -8.80 -13.01 10.24
C LEU A 51 -9.27 -14.26 10.99
N ASN A 52 -10.44 -14.77 10.62
CA ASN A 52 -10.93 -16.06 11.09
C ASN A 52 -10.40 -17.20 10.20
N GLY A 53 -10.13 -18.36 10.79
CA GLY A 53 -9.68 -19.53 10.04
C GLY A 53 -9.76 -20.83 10.84
N TYR A 54 -9.10 -21.84 10.29
CA TYR A 54 -9.08 -23.19 10.82
C TYR A 54 -7.64 -23.67 10.96
N LEU A 55 -7.27 -24.04 12.18
CA LEU A 55 -5.98 -24.62 12.52
C LEU A 55 -5.97 -26.11 12.17
N HIS A 56 -4.90 -26.55 11.49
CA HIS A 56 -4.63 -27.95 11.18
C HIS A 56 -3.86 -28.61 12.33
N ALA A 57 -4.49 -28.67 13.49
CA ALA A 57 -4.01 -29.38 14.67
C ALA A 57 -5.22 -29.80 15.51
N SER A 58 -5.01 -30.78 16.40
CA SER A 58 -6.04 -31.24 17.35
C SER A 58 -6.46 -30.16 18.35
N SER A 59 -5.56 -29.26 18.71
CA SER A 59 -5.82 -28.12 19.61
C SER A 59 -4.77 -27.02 19.45
N LEU A 60 -5.08 -25.82 19.97
CA LEU A 60 -4.10 -24.73 20.04
C LEU A 60 -2.92 -25.09 20.94
N ASP A 61 -3.15 -25.82 22.04
CA ASP A 61 -2.10 -26.29 22.94
C ASP A 61 -1.14 -27.28 22.28
N ASP A 62 -1.66 -28.16 21.43
CA ASP A 62 -0.81 -29.10 20.67
C ASP A 62 0.04 -28.35 19.65
N ALA A 63 -0.53 -27.34 18.99
CA ALA A 63 0.21 -26.45 18.11
C ALA A 63 1.31 -25.68 18.88
N ARG A 64 1.04 -25.21 20.11
CA ARG A 64 2.04 -24.57 21.00
C ARG A 64 3.20 -25.50 21.35
N LYS A 65 2.93 -26.78 21.62
CA LYS A 65 3.98 -27.76 21.97
C LYS A 65 4.90 -28.10 20.79
N GLN A 66 4.37 -28.07 19.57
CA GLN A 66 5.13 -28.37 18.35
C GLN A 66 5.92 -27.17 17.82
N TYR A 67 5.51 -25.96 18.20
CA TYR A 67 6.12 -24.72 17.76
C TYR A 67 7.58 -24.57 18.23
N THR A 68 8.47 -24.25 17.31
CA THR A 68 9.85 -23.84 17.58
C THR A 68 10.12 -22.49 16.93
N ALA A 69 10.50 -21.50 17.75
CA ALA A 69 10.84 -20.16 17.27
C ALA A 69 11.96 -20.23 16.20
N GLY A 70 11.78 -19.49 15.10
CA GLY A 70 12.73 -19.45 13.98
C GLY A 70 12.72 -20.67 13.04
N LYS A 71 11.94 -21.72 13.31
CA LYS A 71 11.77 -22.87 12.41
C LYS A 71 10.38 -22.88 11.80
N GLU A 72 10.21 -22.20 10.68
CA GLU A 72 8.90 -21.99 10.02
C GLU A 72 8.12 -23.29 9.75
N LEU A 73 8.80 -24.40 9.40
CA LEU A 73 8.15 -25.70 9.21
C LEU A 73 7.48 -26.27 10.47
N SER A 74 7.88 -25.81 11.65
CA SER A 74 7.23 -26.16 12.93
C SER A 74 6.06 -25.25 13.28
N TRP A 75 5.85 -24.17 12.51
CA TRP A 75 4.80 -23.22 12.78
C TRP A 75 3.44 -23.82 12.42
N PRO A 76 2.40 -23.51 13.22
CA PRO A 76 1.03 -23.92 12.97
C PRO A 76 0.56 -23.61 11.54
N LEU A 77 -0.11 -24.58 10.91
CA LEU A 77 -0.72 -24.42 9.60
C LEU A 77 -2.19 -24.04 9.74
N VAL A 78 -2.62 -22.97 9.07
CA VAL A 78 -3.97 -22.43 9.13
C VAL A 78 -4.55 -22.25 7.73
N THR A 79 -5.84 -22.58 7.57
CA THR A 79 -6.62 -22.21 6.38
C THR A 79 -7.59 -21.10 6.74
N PRO A 80 -7.57 -19.95 6.04
CA PRO A 80 -8.54 -18.88 6.21
C PRO A 80 -9.97 -19.36 5.98
N HIS A 81 -10.94 -18.74 6.66
CA HIS A 81 -12.36 -19.03 6.44
C HIS A 81 -12.78 -18.72 4.99
N GLU A 82 -13.75 -19.47 4.45
CA GLU A 82 -14.18 -19.38 3.04
C GLU A 82 -14.84 -18.03 2.67
N GLU A 83 -15.14 -17.20 3.68
CA GLU A 83 -15.69 -15.85 3.48
C GLU A 83 -14.66 -14.87 2.89
N TYR A 84 -13.36 -15.17 3.02
CA TYR A 84 -12.30 -14.29 2.55
C TYR A 84 -11.97 -14.58 1.08
N LEU A 85 -12.15 -13.57 0.24
CA LEU A 85 -11.68 -13.61 -1.13
C LEU A 85 -10.20 -13.18 -1.19
N PHE A 86 -9.31 -14.12 -1.49
CA PHE A 86 -7.92 -13.79 -1.76
C PHE A 86 -7.73 -13.33 -3.21
N VAL A 87 -6.94 -12.29 -3.38
CA VAL A 87 -6.61 -11.69 -4.67
C VAL A 87 -5.13 -11.34 -4.74
N ASN A 88 -4.59 -11.28 -5.96
CA ASN A 88 -3.26 -10.73 -6.17
C ASN A 88 -3.27 -9.19 -6.22
N ARG A 89 -2.11 -8.57 -6.46
CA ARG A 89 -1.95 -7.12 -6.61
C ARG A 89 -2.73 -6.48 -7.77
N HIS A 90 -3.32 -7.28 -8.67
CA HIS A 90 -4.16 -6.80 -9.77
C HIS A 90 -5.65 -7.05 -9.51
N GLY A 91 -6.01 -7.59 -8.34
CA GLY A 91 -7.40 -7.91 -7.99
C GLY A 91 -7.90 -9.22 -8.60
N LYS A 92 -7.02 -10.01 -9.21
CA LYS A 92 -7.38 -11.33 -9.73
C LYS A 92 -7.50 -12.31 -8.57
N ALA A 93 -8.60 -13.05 -8.53
CA ALA A 93 -8.85 -14.07 -7.52
C ALA A 93 -7.72 -15.11 -7.48
N MET A 94 -7.39 -15.54 -6.27
CA MET A 94 -6.40 -16.56 -5.95
C MET A 94 -7.06 -17.69 -5.16
N PRO A 95 -6.49 -18.91 -5.19
CA PRO A 95 -6.93 -19.98 -4.30
C PRO A 95 -6.72 -19.57 -2.85
N ASN A 96 -7.58 -20.09 -1.96
CA ASN A 96 -7.46 -19.86 -0.52
C ASN A 96 -6.15 -20.51 -0.02
N PRO A 97 -5.18 -19.73 0.51
CA PRO A 97 -3.86 -20.27 0.85
C PRO A 97 -3.88 -21.06 2.16
N GLU A 98 -2.98 -22.04 2.27
CA GLU A 98 -2.59 -22.58 3.58
C GLU A 98 -1.41 -21.78 4.10
N LEU A 99 -1.55 -21.21 5.29
CA LEU A 99 -0.60 -20.25 5.85
C LEU A 99 0.08 -20.84 7.08
N ARG A 100 1.40 -20.70 7.15
CA ARG A 100 2.15 -20.96 8.38
C ARG A 100 2.22 -19.68 9.19
N VAL A 101 1.76 -19.73 10.43
CA VAL A 101 1.59 -18.55 11.26
C VAL A 101 2.31 -18.75 12.58
N SER A 102 2.99 -17.70 13.08
CA SER A 102 3.62 -17.74 14.40
C SER A 102 2.57 -18.04 15.49
N ILE A 103 2.97 -18.73 16.55
CA ILE A 103 2.06 -19.04 17.66
C ILE A 103 1.55 -17.79 18.39
N GLU A 104 2.30 -16.69 18.32
CA GLU A 104 1.94 -15.38 18.87
C GLU A 104 0.85 -14.69 18.05
N ASP A 105 0.75 -15.06 16.77
CA ASP A 105 -0.22 -14.55 15.81
C ASP A 105 -1.46 -15.46 15.73
N LEU A 106 -1.71 -16.27 16.77
CA LEU A 106 -2.88 -17.14 16.91
C LEU A 106 -3.60 -16.93 18.23
N ARG A 107 -4.94 -16.97 18.18
CA ARG A 107 -5.80 -16.94 19.36
C ARG A 107 -7.09 -17.69 19.16
N GLU A 108 -7.76 -17.98 20.27
CA GLU A 108 -9.05 -18.65 20.29
C GLU A 108 -10.16 -17.80 19.63
N PRO A 109 -11.13 -18.45 18.96
CA PRO A 109 -12.27 -17.77 18.38
C PRO A 109 -13.18 -17.27 19.52
N GLY A 110 -13.66 -16.04 19.42
CA GLY A 110 -14.58 -15.47 20.41
C GLY A 110 -13.90 -14.78 21.60
N MET A 111 -12.57 -14.80 21.72
CA MET A 111 -11.89 -13.73 22.45
C MET A 111 -12.36 -12.41 21.84
N THR A 112 -12.82 -11.47 22.67
CA THR A 112 -13.37 -10.19 22.19
C THR A 112 -12.41 -9.63 21.15
N PRO A 113 -12.83 -9.48 19.87
CA PRO A 113 -11.93 -9.10 18.81
C PRO A 113 -11.21 -7.84 19.28
N GLN A 114 -9.90 -7.95 19.48
CA GLN A 114 -9.15 -6.80 19.93
C GLN A 114 -9.37 -5.71 18.89
N GLN A 115 -10.03 -4.65 19.30
CA GLN A 115 -10.51 -3.65 18.38
C GLN A 115 -9.30 -3.10 17.62
N THR A 116 -9.36 -3.13 16.28
CA THR A 116 -8.31 -2.54 15.46
C THR A 116 -8.15 -1.06 15.87
N GLU A 117 -7.00 -0.70 16.40
CA GLU A 117 -6.72 0.67 16.84
C GLU A 117 -6.35 1.54 15.63
N LEU A 118 -5.62 0.97 14.67
CA LEU A 118 -5.12 1.69 13.51
C LEU A 118 -5.32 0.92 12.21
N SER A 119 -5.96 1.56 11.22
CA SER A 119 -5.89 1.16 9.81
C SER A 119 -4.85 2.00 9.09
N ILE A 120 -3.92 1.35 8.40
CA ILE A 120 -2.95 2.02 7.53
C ILE A 120 -3.30 1.65 6.09
N VAL A 121 -3.49 2.66 5.24
CA VAL A 121 -3.72 2.46 3.80
C VAL A 121 -2.53 2.97 3.02
N PHE A 122 -1.81 2.07 2.37
CA PHE A 122 -0.83 2.44 1.36
C PHE A 122 -1.53 2.62 0.02
N VAL A 123 -1.50 3.84 -0.52
CA VAL A 123 -1.91 4.11 -1.90
C VAL A 123 -0.70 3.95 -2.79
N ARG A 124 -0.73 2.94 -3.66
CA ARG A 124 0.43 2.39 -4.37
C ARG A 124 0.18 2.34 -5.86
N TRP A 125 1.26 2.34 -6.63
CA TRP A 125 1.20 2.05 -8.05
C TRP A 125 0.81 0.59 -8.33
N GLY A 126 -0.23 0.40 -9.13
CA GLY A 126 -0.81 -0.89 -9.53
C GLY A 126 -0.62 -1.23 -11.01
N GLY A 127 0.11 -0.40 -11.77
CA GLY A 127 0.36 -0.63 -13.19
C GLY A 127 1.23 -1.85 -13.48
N ARG A 128 1.49 -2.10 -14.77
CA ARG A 128 2.20 -3.31 -15.25
C ARG A 128 3.61 -3.46 -14.70
N HIS A 129 4.31 -2.35 -14.48
CA HIS A 129 5.68 -2.34 -13.95
C HIS A 129 5.68 -1.91 -12.49
N ARG A 130 6.35 -2.69 -11.64
CA ARG A 130 6.59 -2.30 -10.25
C ARG A 130 7.70 -1.27 -10.19
N ILE A 131 7.52 -0.30 -9.31
CA ILE A 131 8.51 0.73 -9.06
C ILE A 131 9.75 0.09 -8.41
N GLY A 132 10.89 0.16 -9.08
CA GLY A 132 12.17 -0.40 -8.61
C GLY A 132 12.48 -1.81 -9.14
N GLU A 133 11.59 -2.45 -9.92
CA GLU A 133 11.94 -3.67 -10.66
C GLU A 133 12.55 -3.29 -12.02
N SER A 134 13.69 -3.89 -12.36
CA SER A 134 14.24 -3.82 -13.71
C SER A 134 13.31 -4.55 -14.67
N ALA A 135 13.09 -4.00 -15.88
CA ALA A 135 12.27 -4.67 -16.88
C ALA A 135 12.85 -6.06 -17.22
N PRO A 136 12.01 -7.09 -17.49
CA PRO A 136 12.50 -8.42 -17.84
C PRO A 136 13.43 -8.36 -19.06
N GLY A 137 14.64 -8.92 -18.93
CA GLY A 137 15.65 -8.92 -19.99
C GLY A 137 16.62 -7.73 -19.96
N VAL A 138 16.47 -6.80 -19.02
CA VAL A 138 17.47 -5.76 -18.77
C VAL A 138 18.34 -6.18 -17.58
N LEU A 139 19.64 -6.32 -17.82
CA LEU A 139 20.63 -6.64 -16.78
C LEU A 139 20.51 -5.59 -15.66
N GLU A 140 20.51 -6.03 -14.40
CA GLU A 140 20.42 -5.16 -13.20
C GLU A 140 21.42 -3.99 -13.19
N LYS A 141 22.49 -4.07 -13.99
CA LYS A 141 23.48 -3.01 -14.18
C LYS A 141 23.08 -1.88 -15.13
N GLU A 142 22.06 -2.06 -15.98
CA GLU A 142 21.66 -1.09 -17.01
C GLU A 142 20.32 -0.39 -16.73
N THR A 143 19.49 -0.88 -15.79
CA THR A 143 18.19 -0.28 -15.43
C THR A 143 18.01 0.11 -13.97
N ALA A 144 19.03 -0.03 -13.13
CA ALA A 144 19.11 0.88 -12.00
C ALA A 144 19.32 2.26 -12.62
N ASP A 145 18.23 2.99 -12.89
CA ASP A 145 18.27 4.38 -13.29
C ASP A 145 19.32 5.06 -12.40
N PRO A 146 20.51 5.42 -12.93
CA PRO A 146 21.68 5.72 -12.12
C PRO A 146 21.52 7.05 -11.36
N SER A 147 20.32 7.61 -11.36
CA SER A 147 20.02 8.96 -10.90
C SER A 147 19.71 9.08 -9.40
N TRP A 148 19.48 7.98 -8.65
CA TRP A 148 19.11 8.11 -7.23
C TRP A 148 19.77 7.14 -6.22
N GLY A 149 20.59 6.17 -6.65
CA GLY A 149 21.32 5.25 -5.75
C GLY A 149 20.46 4.11 -5.17
N VAL A 150 21.08 3.19 -4.40
CA VAL A 150 20.43 1.98 -3.84
C VAL A 150 19.22 2.30 -2.93
N PHE A 151 19.19 3.53 -2.38
CA PHE A 151 18.11 4.06 -1.54
C PHE A 151 17.39 5.25 -2.17
N GLY A 152 17.48 5.37 -3.49
CA GLY A 152 17.01 6.49 -4.28
C GLY A 152 15.51 6.67 -4.39
N ALA A 153 14.79 6.56 -3.28
CA ALA A 153 13.39 6.91 -3.07
C ALA A 153 12.42 6.69 -4.24
N PRO A 154 12.39 5.52 -4.92
CA PRO A 154 11.09 5.05 -5.37
C PRO A 154 10.24 4.76 -4.12
N PRO A 155 8.96 5.20 -4.06
CA PRO A 155 7.93 4.63 -3.23
C PRO A 155 7.79 3.16 -3.63
N SER A 156 8.71 2.37 -3.11
CA SER A 156 8.90 1.00 -3.51
C SER A 156 8.19 0.11 -2.51
N ASP A 157 7.78 -1.05 -3.02
CA ASP A 157 7.16 -2.10 -2.23
C ASP A 157 8.05 -2.49 -1.02
N TRP A 158 9.39 -2.37 -1.15
CA TRP A 158 10.36 -2.56 -0.06
C TRP A 158 10.32 -1.48 1.01
N TYR A 159 10.17 -0.20 0.65
CA TYR A 159 10.05 0.86 1.65
C TYR A 159 8.79 0.67 2.51
N MET A 160 7.66 0.33 1.87
CA MET A 160 6.41 0.06 2.59
C MET A 160 6.52 -1.18 3.47
N ASP A 161 7.16 -2.23 2.97
CA ASP A 161 7.45 -3.44 3.76
C ASP A 161 8.29 -3.11 5.00
N ALA A 162 9.33 -2.28 4.86
CA ALA A 162 10.14 -1.80 5.98
C ALA A 162 9.33 -0.95 6.97
N VAL A 163 8.50 -0.01 6.51
CA VAL A 163 7.60 0.76 7.38
C VAL A 163 6.69 -0.16 8.19
N VAL A 164 6.18 -1.23 7.59
CA VAL A 164 5.35 -2.21 8.30
C VAL A 164 6.18 -3.04 9.27
N LYS A 165 7.25 -3.71 8.82
CA LYS A 165 8.05 -4.63 9.65
C LYS A 165 8.79 -3.90 10.77
N GLU A 166 9.53 -2.85 10.44
CA GLU A 166 10.39 -2.11 11.37
C GLU A 166 9.64 -1.02 12.13
N GLY A 167 8.59 -0.45 11.55
CA GLY A 167 7.77 0.57 12.20
C GLY A 167 6.58 -0.02 12.94
N VAL A 168 5.58 -0.49 12.19
CA VAL A 168 4.27 -0.87 12.73
C VAL A 168 4.33 -2.15 13.59
N MET A 169 4.95 -3.21 13.06
CA MET A 169 5.01 -4.53 13.70
C MET A 169 5.99 -4.58 14.87
N SER A 170 6.96 -3.67 14.90
CA SER A 170 7.88 -3.48 16.01
C SER A 170 7.37 -2.48 17.06
N HIS A 171 6.29 -1.75 16.77
CA HIS A 171 5.73 -0.78 17.73
C HIS A 171 5.13 -1.50 18.96
N PRO A 172 5.48 -1.10 20.19
CA PRO A 172 5.08 -1.81 21.41
C PRO A 172 3.56 -2.02 21.53
N LEU A 173 2.76 -0.99 21.21
CA LEU A 173 1.30 -1.01 21.38
C LEU A 173 0.51 -1.48 20.16
N LEU A 174 1.12 -1.50 18.97
CA LEU A 174 0.40 -1.82 17.73
C LEU A 174 0.80 -3.20 17.23
N GLY A 175 2.11 -3.46 17.17
CA GLY A 175 2.68 -4.70 16.68
C GLY A 175 2.89 -5.73 17.78
N GLN A 176 3.76 -5.44 18.75
CA GLN A 176 4.32 -6.49 19.62
C GLN A 176 3.32 -7.09 20.61
N SER A 177 2.51 -6.26 21.28
CA SER A 177 1.65 -6.76 22.36
C SER A 177 0.33 -7.34 21.87
N THR A 178 -0.25 -6.74 20.83
CA THR A 178 -1.70 -6.84 20.61
C THR A 178 -2.08 -6.95 19.14
N ARG A 179 -1.13 -6.77 18.21
CA ARG A 179 -1.40 -6.78 16.77
C ARG A 179 -2.66 -5.98 16.42
N SER A 180 -2.82 -4.80 17.04
CA SER A 180 -4.03 -3.98 16.99
C SER A 180 -4.05 -3.04 15.79
N CYS A 181 -3.60 -3.53 14.65
CA CYS A 181 -3.57 -2.77 13.40
C CYS A 181 -4.01 -3.65 12.23
N GLU A 182 -4.46 -2.99 11.17
CA GLU A 182 -4.55 -3.58 9.85
C GLU A 182 -3.79 -2.74 8.84
N VAL A 183 -3.22 -3.41 7.84
CA VAL A 183 -2.56 -2.77 6.72
C VAL A 183 -3.32 -3.13 5.46
N LEU A 184 -3.69 -2.10 4.71
CA LEU A 184 -4.47 -2.14 3.49
C LEU A 184 -3.64 -1.51 2.37
N SER A 185 -3.76 -2.05 1.16
CA SER A 185 -3.20 -1.46 -0.05
C SER A 185 -4.33 -1.07 -0.99
N LEU A 186 -4.25 0.15 -1.52
CA LEU A 186 -5.05 0.64 -2.63
C LEU A 186 -4.11 0.76 -3.84
N PHE A 187 -4.30 -0.08 -4.84
CA PHE A 187 -3.47 -0.08 -6.04
C PHE A 187 -4.15 0.75 -7.14
N LEU A 188 -3.48 1.81 -7.60
CA LEU A 188 -3.94 2.68 -8.68
C LEU A 188 -3.13 2.40 -9.94
N GLY A 189 -3.78 2.05 -11.03
CA GLY A 189 -3.15 1.79 -12.33
C GLY A 189 -3.29 2.95 -13.32
N SER A 190 -4.08 3.97 -12.99
CA SER A 190 -4.37 5.08 -13.90
C SER A 190 -4.85 6.34 -13.18
N ASP A 191 -4.85 7.45 -13.90
CA ASP A 191 -5.50 8.70 -13.49
C ASP A 191 -7.03 8.57 -13.30
N ALA A 192 -7.66 7.57 -13.94
CA ALA A 192 -9.08 7.29 -13.72
C ALA A 192 -9.32 6.78 -12.31
N ASP A 193 -8.40 5.99 -11.77
CA ASP A 193 -8.49 5.47 -10.39
C ASP A 193 -8.39 6.61 -9.37
N LEU A 194 -7.54 7.61 -9.63
CA LEU A 194 -7.48 8.82 -8.77
C LEU A 194 -8.81 9.57 -8.74
N ARG A 195 -9.49 9.69 -9.89
CA ARG A 195 -10.84 10.28 -9.93
C ARG A 195 -11.85 9.41 -9.17
N ALA A 196 -11.75 8.08 -9.31
CA ALA A 196 -12.60 7.15 -8.56
C ALA A 196 -12.39 7.30 -7.05
N VAL A 197 -11.17 7.53 -6.56
CA VAL A 197 -10.91 7.81 -5.14
C VAL A 197 -11.69 9.04 -4.66
N VAL A 198 -11.74 10.11 -5.46
CA VAL A 198 -12.52 11.31 -5.11
C VAL A 198 -14.00 10.98 -4.93
N THR A 199 -14.56 10.17 -5.84
CA THR A 199 -15.98 9.78 -5.79
C THR A 199 -16.30 8.78 -4.69
N GLU A 200 -15.37 7.87 -4.38
CA GLU A 200 -15.59 6.70 -3.51
C GLU A 200 -14.94 6.84 -2.12
N ALA A 201 -14.39 8.00 -1.76
CA ALA A 201 -13.65 8.21 -0.51
C ALA A 201 -14.40 7.76 0.75
N LYS A 202 -15.72 8.00 0.83
CA LYS A 202 -16.54 7.58 1.97
C LYS A 202 -16.64 6.06 2.09
N GLN A 203 -16.80 5.37 0.97
CA GLN A 203 -16.87 3.90 0.92
C GLN A 203 -15.50 3.29 1.22
N LEU A 204 -14.43 3.86 0.64
CA LEU A 204 -13.04 3.46 0.93
C LEU A 204 -12.73 3.55 2.43
N THR A 205 -13.09 4.67 3.07
CA THR A 205 -12.88 4.83 4.51
C THR A 205 -13.83 3.99 5.36
N ALA A 206 -15.02 3.62 4.86
CA ALA A 206 -15.92 2.69 5.55
C ALA A 206 -15.36 1.27 5.61
N MET A 207 -14.57 0.84 4.63
CA MET A 207 -13.89 -0.46 4.62
C MET A 207 -12.75 -0.60 5.65
N MET A 208 -12.32 0.51 6.25
CA MET A 208 -11.30 0.50 7.31
C MET A 208 -11.96 0.10 8.63
N SER A 209 -11.37 -0.82 9.38
CA SER A 209 -11.88 -1.30 10.67
C SER A 209 -11.30 -0.55 11.88
N GLY A 210 -10.19 0.16 11.68
CA GLY A 210 -9.47 0.90 12.71
C GLY A 210 -10.25 2.05 13.33
N ARG A 211 -10.07 2.25 14.65
CA ARG A 211 -10.51 3.47 15.37
C ARG A 211 -9.89 4.73 14.78
N ARG A 212 -8.62 4.63 14.39
CA ARG A 212 -7.88 5.66 13.67
C ARG A 212 -7.51 5.12 12.29
N ALA A 213 -7.43 6.00 11.30
CA ALA A 213 -6.95 5.63 9.98
C ALA A 213 -5.93 6.65 9.46
N ALA A 214 -4.89 6.13 8.81
CA ALA A 214 -3.88 6.91 8.12
C ALA A 214 -3.73 6.42 6.68
N SER A 215 -3.58 7.35 5.74
CA SER A 215 -3.22 7.04 4.36
C SER A 215 -1.79 7.50 4.07
N PHE A 216 -1.07 6.67 3.33
CA PHE A 216 0.31 6.85 2.91
C PHE A 216 0.34 6.82 1.40
N TRP A 217 0.68 7.95 0.77
CA TRP A 217 0.60 8.10 -0.68
C TRP A 217 1.96 7.93 -1.31
N MET A 218 2.16 6.78 -1.92
CA MET A 218 3.41 6.31 -2.51
C MET A 218 3.37 6.51 -4.03
N LEU A 219 3.10 7.75 -4.44
CA LEU A 219 2.95 8.19 -5.83
C LEU A 219 3.63 9.55 -6.01
N TRP A 220 4.05 9.86 -7.23
CA TRP A 220 4.75 11.10 -7.51
C TRP A 220 3.87 12.09 -8.28
N PRO A 221 3.55 13.26 -7.70
CA PRO A 221 2.85 14.30 -8.44
C PRO A 221 3.73 14.83 -9.58
N ALA A 222 3.16 14.92 -10.78
CA ALA A 222 3.81 15.52 -11.93
C ALA A 222 2.87 16.47 -12.69
N ASP A 223 3.46 17.55 -13.20
CA ASP A 223 2.84 18.46 -14.17
C ASP A 223 3.45 18.14 -15.54
N PHE A 224 2.86 17.20 -16.29
CA PHE A 224 3.28 16.91 -17.66
C PHE A 224 2.38 17.64 -18.65
N ASP A 225 3.00 18.40 -19.55
CA ASP A 225 2.35 18.94 -20.74
C ASP A 225 2.54 17.91 -21.87
N THR A 226 1.42 17.37 -22.37
CA THR A 226 1.28 16.58 -23.62
C THR A 226 1.74 15.09 -23.67
N THR A 227 0.79 14.27 -24.15
CA THR A 227 0.92 13.18 -25.14
C THR A 227 1.94 12.05 -25.00
N TRP A 228 2.61 11.88 -23.85
CA TRP A 228 3.24 10.59 -23.53
C TRP A 228 2.18 9.56 -23.11
N GLU A 229 1.45 9.08 -24.10
CA GLU A 229 0.61 7.86 -24.03
C GLU A 229 1.43 6.58 -23.87
N SER A 230 2.75 6.65 -23.63
CA SER A 230 3.50 5.50 -23.18
C SER A 230 3.20 5.27 -21.69
N GLU A 231 2.11 4.55 -21.43
CA GLU A 231 1.81 3.81 -20.22
C GLU A 231 2.66 4.23 -19.01
N SER A 232 2.22 5.30 -18.32
CA SER A 232 2.47 5.51 -16.90
C SER A 232 3.83 5.02 -16.40
N TYR A 233 4.89 5.77 -16.72
CA TYR A 233 6.20 5.52 -16.14
C TYR A 233 6.07 5.50 -14.61
N LEU A 234 6.32 4.33 -14.02
CA LEU A 234 6.65 4.07 -12.62
C LEU A 234 5.99 5.04 -11.61
N GLY A 235 4.65 5.05 -11.48
CA GLY A 235 3.97 5.75 -10.37
C GLY A 235 3.92 7.29 -10.42
N PHE A 236 4.35 7.93 -11.52
CA PHE A 236 4.10 9.35 -11.75
C PHE A 236 2.65 9.58 -12.17
N VAL A 237 1.96 10.51 -11.49
CA VAL A 237 0.54 10.77 -11.67
C VAL A 237 0.26 12.26 -11.78
N ASP A 238 -0.86 12.62 -12.41
CA ASP A 238 -1.31 14.00 -12.50
C ASP A 238 -1.41 14.65 -11.11
N ARG A 239 -0.63 15.73 -10.92
CA ARG A 239 -0.53 16.44 -9.64
C ARG A 239 -1.90 16.87 -9.11
N ARG A 240 -2.75 17.43 -9.95
CA ARG A 240 -4.06 17.97 -9.52
C ARG A 240 -4.98 16.83 -9.09
N LYS A 241 -4.98 15.72 -9.82
CA LYS A 241 -5.79 14.54 -9.50
C LYS A 241 -5.31 13.86 -8.22
N LEU A 242 -4.00 13.74 -8.02
CA LEU A 242 -3.43 13.17 -6.79
C LEU A 242 -3.87 13.95 -5.55
N PHE A 243 -3.67 15.27 -5.54
CA PHE A 243 -4.02 16.08 -4.38
C PHE A 243 -5.54 16.23 -4.19
N ALA A 244 -6.33 16.20 -5.26
CA ALA A 244 -7.79 16.10 -5.14
C ALA A 244 -8.23 14.81 -4.44
N ALA A 245 -7.61 13.67 -4.80
CA ALA A 245 -7.89 12.38 -4.19
C ALA A 245 -7.45 12.33 -2.71
N GLN A 246 -6.29 12.90 -2.37
CA GLN A 246 -5.82 13.05 -0.99
C GLN A 246 -6.81 13.86 -0.15
N ARG A 247 -7.20 15.04 -0.63
CA ARG A 247 -8.18 15.90 0.04
C ARG A 247 -9.54 15.21 0.21
N ALA A 248 -10.00 14.46 -0.79
CA ALA A 248 -11.26 13.74 -0.70
C ALA A 248 -11.24 12.68 0.42
N LEU A 249 -10.14 11.94 0.55
CA LEU A 249 -9.96 10.98 1.66
C LEU A 249 -9.85 11.68 3.02
N GLU A 250 -9.10 12.77 3.12
CA GLU A 250 -8.99 13.59 4.34
C GLU A 250 -10.34 14.20 4.76
N ALA A 251 -11.13 14.67 3.79
CA ALA A 251 -12.44 15.29 4.02
C ALA A 251 -13.48 14.33 4.60
N THR A 252 -13.24 13.02 4.57
CA THR A 252 -14.06 12.05 5.31
C THR A 252 -13.93 12.19 6.83
N GLY A 253 -12.89 12.89 7.31
CA GLY A 253 -12.56 13.02 8.73
C GLY A 253 -11.97 11.75 9.35
N ARG A 254 -11.94 10.63 8.61
CA ARG A 254 -11.48 9.33 9.11
C ARG A 254 -10.03 9.03 8.76
N ALA A 255 -9.67 9.15 7.48
CA ALA A 255 -8.33 8.83 6.99
C ALA A 255 -7.50 10.11 6.82
N LYS A 256 -6.50 10.31 7.67
CA LYS A 256 -5.57 11.44 7.53
C LYS A 256 -4.41 11.05 6.62
N SER A 257 -4.01 11.90 5.67
CA SER A 257 -2.74 11.69 4.96
C SER A 257 -1.61 12.03 5.94
N ALA A 258 -0.96 11.00 6.45
CA ALA A 258 0.03 11.14 7.52
C ALA A 258 1.46 11.20 6.99
N PHE A 259 1.69 10.73 5.77
CA PHE A 259 3.00 10.73 5.15
C PHE A 259 2.94 11.02 3.64
N PRO A 260 3.82 11.90 3.13
CA PRO A 260 4.80 12.66 3.91
C PRO A 260 4.15 13.80 4.72
N HIS A 261 3.02 14.37 4.27
CA HIS A 261 2.29 15.44 4.95
C HIS A 261 0.79 15.43 4.58
N PRO A 262 -0.08 16.19 5.28
CA PRO A 262 -1.43 16.48 4.80
C PRO A 262 -1.40 17.07 3.38
N ALA A 263 -2.46 16.86 2.61
CA ALA A 263 -2.49 17.14 1.17
C ALA A 263 -1.96 18.54 0.80
N ASP A 264 -2.43 19.58 1.47
CA ASP A 264 -2.05 20.97 1.16
C ASP A 264 -0.59 21.28 1.47
N LEU A 265 -0.07 20.77 2.59
CA LEU A 265 1.33 20.93 2.95
C LEU A 265 2.23 20.14 2.00
N TYR A 266 1.80 18.94 1.62
CA TYR A 266 2.54 18.12 0.66
C TYR A 266 2.55 18.77 -0.74
N GLU A 267 1.43 19.32 -1.21
CA GLU A 267 1.36 20.07 -2.47
C GLU A 267 2.25 21.31 -2.43
N PHE A 268 2.24 22.05 -1.33
CA PHE A 268 3.10 23.21 -1.15
C PHE A 268 4.58 22.85 -1.25
N ILE A 269 5.03 21.82 -0.52
CA ILE A 269 6.43 21.38 -0.51
C ILE A 269 6.86 20.86 -1.89
N THR A 270 6.06 19.98 -2.51
CA THR A 270 6.41 19.32 -3.78
C THR A 270 6.37 20.24 -4.98
N SER A 271 5.44 21.21 -5.00
CA SER A 271 5.34 22.17 -6.08
C SER A 271 6.52 23.15 -6.13
N LYS A 272 7.35 23.21 -5.08
CA LYS A 272 8.41 24.22 -4.91
C LYS A 272 7.89 25.66 -5.04
N THR A 273 6.58 25.89 -4.97
CA THR A 273 5.98 27.23 -5.06
C THR A 273 6.48 28.14 -3.95
N TRP A 274 6.79 27.55 -2.80
CA TRP A 274 7.47 28.23 -1.70
C TRP A 274 8.79 28.88 -2.12
N MET A 275 9.56 28.27 -3.03
CA MET A 275 10.81 28.84 -3.53
C MET A 275 10.55 30.09 -4.38
N ALA A 276 9.48 30.10 -5.17
CA ALA A 276 9.08 31.27 -5.95
C ALA A 276 8.70 32.44 -5.04
N THR A 277 7.93 32.17 -3.97
CA THR A 277 7.59 33.17 -2.95
C THR A 277 8.82 33.67 -2.19
N LEU A 278 9.75 32.79 -1.83
CA LEU A 278 10.99 33.20 -1.17
C LEU A 278 11.90 34.02 -2.10
N ALA A 279 11.93 33.70 -3.39
CA ALA A 279 12.72 34.44 -4.38
C ALA A 279 12.21 35.88 -4.58
N THR A 280 10.91 36.13 -4.45
CA THR A 280 10.35 37.49 -4.48
C THR A 280 10.60 38.26 -3.19
N GLN A 281 10.95 37.58 -2.11
CA GLN A 281 11.39 38.15 -0.83
C GLN A 281 12.93 38.20 -0.70
N SER A 282 13.65 38.21 -1.82
CA SER A 282 15.12 38.14 -1.88
C SER A 282 15.82 39.16 -0.97
N GLN A 283 15.27 40.37 -0.82
CA GLN A 283 15.84 41.41 0.04
C GLN A 283 15.77 41.06 1.53
N THR A 284 14.67 40.47 1.99
CA THR A 284 14.47 40.08 3.39
C THR A 284 15.19 38.77 3.71
N MET A 285 15.16 37.82 2.78
CA MET A 285 15.69 36.45 2.96
C MET A 285 17.14 36.29 2.51
N ARG A 286 17.76 37.34 1.92
CA ARG A 286 19.12 37.33 1.34
C ARG A 286 19.34 36.20 0.32
N LEU A 287 18.30 35.85 -0.43
CA LEU A 287 18.38 34.83 -1.47
C LEU A 287 18.82 35.47 -2.80
N PRO A 288 19.53 34.73 -3.68
CA PRO A 288 19.81 35.18 -5.03
C PRO A 288 18.50 35.53 -5.74
N ALA A 289 18.47 36.63 -6.49
CA ALA A 289 17.30 36.97 -7.31
C ALA A 289 17.06 35.86 -8.34
N CYS A 290 15.84 35.30 -8.35
CA CYS A 290 15.43 34.29 -9.33
C CYS A 290 14.46 34.93 -10.33
N VAL A 291 14.43 34.37 -11.54
CA VAL A 291 13.57 34.82 -12.63
C VAL A 291 12.78 33.62 -13.18
N MET A 292 11.51 33.82 -13.54
CA MET A 292 10.70 32.77 -14.17
C MET A 292 11.01 32.72 -15.67
N ALA A 293 11.27 31.52 -16.19
CA ALA A 293 11.44 31.27 -17.63
C ALA A 293 10.57 30.10 -18.05
N SER A 294 9.98 30.16 -19.25
CA SER A 294 9.19 29.04 -19.76
C SER A 294 10.09 27.85 -20.10
N ARG A 295 9.55 26.63 -19.95
CA ARG A 295 10.27 25.41 -20.30
C ARG A 295 10.73 25.41 -21.75
N ASP A 296 9.87 25.83 -22.68
CA ASP A 296 10.19 25.88 -24.11
C ASP A 296 11.33 26.85 -24.43
N ALA A 297 11.39 27.98 -23.72
CA ALA A 297 12.52 28.91 -23.84
C ALA A 297 13.82 28.27 -23.34
N ILE A 298 13.78 27.50 -22.24
CA ILE A 298 14.97 26.82 -21.70
C ILE A 298 15.45 25.71 -22.64
N LEU A 299 14.52 24.94 -23.20
CA LEU A 299 14.82 23.83 -24.12
C LEU A 299 15.36 24.33 -25.46
N SER A 300 14.89 25.49 -25.94
CA SER A 300 15.41 26.11 -27.16
C SER A 300 16.77 26.79 -26.94
N SER A 301 16.92 27.58 -25.88
CA SER A 301 18.19 28.20 -25.48
C SER A 301 18.15 28.64 -24.02
N SER A 302 18.74 27.84 -23.13
CA SER A 302 18.82 28.15 -21.69
C SER A 302 19.46 29.51 -21.40
N ARG A 303 20.42 29.92 -22.23
CA ARG A 303 21.13 31.20 -22.09
C ARG A 303 20.26 32.39 -22.47
N ASP A 304 19.48 32.29 -23.54
CA ASP A 304 18.60 33.38 -23.99
C ASP A 304 17.34 33.48 -23.13
N ALA A 305 16.83 32.34 -22.66
CA ALA A 305 15.77 32.30 -21.65
C ALA A 305 16.18 33.04 -20.38
N ALA A 306 17.38 32.77 -19.86
CA ALA A 306 17.92 33.46 -18.69
C ALA A 306 18.10 34.98 -18.94
N ARG A 307 18.66 35.38 -20.08
CA ARG A 307 18.81 36.81 -20.43
C ARG A 307 17.48 37.53 -20.56
N SER A 308 16.47 36.89 -21.13
CA SER A 308 15.16 37.50 -21.35
C SER A 308 14.40 37.65 -20.04
N ALA A 309 14.53 36.68 -19.14
CA ALA A 309 13.88 36.69 -17.84
C ALA A 309 14.53 37.67 -16.84
N MET A 310 15.78 38.10 -17.08
CA MET A 310 16.50 39.11 -16.27
C MET A 310 16.26 40.57 -16.71
N LYS A 311 15.45 40.82 -17.75
CA LYS A 311 15.05 42.16 -18.20
C LYS A 311 13.72 42.56 -17.59
#